data_AF-A0AAW7PBJ4-F1
#
_entry.id   AF-A0AAW7PBJ4-F1
#
_cell.length_a   1.000
_cell.length_b   1.000
_cell.length_c   1.000
_cell.angle_alpha   90.00
_cell.angle_beta   90.00
_cell.angle_gamma   90.00
#
_symmetry.space_group_name_H-M   'P 1'
#
loop_
_entity.id
_entity.type
_entity.pdbx_description
1 polymer ?
#
loop_
_entity_poly.entity_id
_entity_poly.type
_entity_poly.pdbx_seq_one_letter_code
_entity_poly.pdbx_strand_id
1 'polypeptide(L)'
;MDDQRTDIKAASSHQGGSRLISEADLASLGMDNHQDTSSHSDMMESSPSSSKEGIGSLLRFFGWFALLVAFVFVLQNTGNKDLSSSSSSNGADSFSRNSIRKEYLNSENSSYVASAKEVQFETTYEKAMSLIPDFAVDDKKTSFGTVDPKDIVAALGKATRGEASYSDSSSSPFLLTLDYQSDDAYGKVLLEKMGAYYRISLLSLKHLKSDRFANKNGSLTKDDFTNIKVGMPYLDLLNSVGIPDEVDVSGFLGYGEAPTFTYRLADSQTVQIQFDSRQTIKDITPKVEASTPASSSTPTAQ
;
A
#
# COMPACT_ATOMS: atom_id res chain seq x y z
N MET A 1 -28.76 -79.97 -45.16
CA MET A 1 -27.47 -79.25 -45.16
C MET A 1 -27.45 -78.37 -43.92
N ASP A 2 -27.16 -79.04 -42.79
CA ASP A 2 -26.28 -78.70 -41.67
C ASP A 2 -25.96 -77.19 -41.49
N ASP A 3 -26.45 -76.53 -40.44
CA ASP A 3 -25.99 -76.52 -39.03
C ASP A 3 -24.76 -75.61 -38.79
N GLN A 4 -24.94 -74.43 -38.17
CA GLN A 4 -24.79 -74.25 -36.71
C GLN A 4 -24.94 -72.78 -36.28
N ARG A 5 -25.85 -72.58 -35.32
CA ARG A 5 -25.91 -71.52 -34.31
C ARG A 5 -24.77 -71.72 -33.30
N THR A 6 -24.31 -70.65 -32.64
CA THR A 6 -24.50 -70.48 -31.18
C THR A 6 -24.12 -69.09 -30.67
N ASP A 7 -25.07 -68.54 -29.91
CA ASP A 7 -24.95 -67.46 -28.92
C ASP A 7 -24.09 -67.89 -27.72
N ILE A 8 -23.69 -66.91 -26.88
CA ILE A 8 -23.62 -66.87 -25.39
C ILE A 8 -22.73 -65.64 -25.04
N LYS A 9 -23.19 -64.50 -24.50
CA LYS A 9 -23.93 -64.10 -23.28
C LYS A 9 -23.09 -64.08 -21.99
N ALA A 10 -23.07 -62.88 -21.37
CA ALA A 10 -22.96 -62.56 -19.92
C ALA A 10 -21.61 -62.85 -19.22
N ALA A 11 -21.20 -62.21 -18.13
CA ALA A 11 -21.54 -61.00 -17.35
C ALA A 11 -20.51 -60.89 -16.19
N SER A 12 -20.65 -59.87 -15.35
CA SER A 12 -19.99 -59.61 -14.04
C SER A 12 -18.65 -58.88 -14.11
N SER A 13 -18.40 -57.72 -13.49
CA SER A 13 -18.80 -57.04 -12.22
C SER A 13 -18.04 -57.48 -10.97
N HIS A 14 -17.56 -56.46 -10.23
CA HIS A 14 -16.85 -56.44 -8.92
C HIS A 14 -15.32 -56.60 -9.04
N GLN A 15 -14.45 -55.78 -8.44
CA GLN A 15 -14.40 -55.11 -7.11
C GLN A 15 -13.58 -53.80 -7.27
N GLY A 16 -13.81 -52.67 -6.60
CA GLY A 16 -14.11 -52.51 -5.18
C GLY A 16 -12.84 -52.65 -4.34
N GLY A 17 -12.12 -51.56 -4.05
CA GLY A 17 -11.10 -51.55 -2.99
C GLY A 17 -9.95 -50.57 -3.15
N SER A 18 -9.86 -49.64 -2.21
CA SER A 18 -8.72 -48.75 -1.94
C SER A 18 -7.38 -49.48 -1.98
N ARG A 19 -6.40 -48.92 -2.68
CA ARG A 19 -4.98 -49.23 -2.44
C ARG A 19 -4.23 -47.94 -2.17
N LEU A 20 -3.78 -47.83 -0.92
CA LEU A 20 -2.76 -46.90 -0.48
C LEU A 20 -1.48 -47.21 -1.26
N ILE A 21 -0.86 -46.17 -1.83
CA ILE A 21 0.53 -46.19 -2.28
C ILE A 21 1.38 -46.83 -1.18
N SER A 22 1.97 -47.99 -1.49
CA SER A 22 2.80 -48.76 -0.55
C SER A 22 4.26 -48.34 -0.73
N GLU A 23 5.04 -48.32 0.35
CA GLU A 23 6.44 -47.83 0.40
C GLU A 23 7.41 -48.49 -0.60
N ALA A 24 7.02 -49.57 -1.28
CA ALA A 24 7.79 -50.17 -2.37
C ALA A 24 7.82 -49.34 -3.66
N ASP A 25 6.82 -48.48 -3.90
CA ASP A 25 6.76 -47.62 -5.10
C ASP A 25 7.61 -46.33 -4.96
N LEU A 26 8.20 -46.07 -3.79
CA LEU A 26 9.09 -44.90 -3.53
C LEU A 26 10.59 -45.23 -3.59
N ALA A 27 10.98 -46.49 -3.78
CA ALA A 27 12.38 -46.91 -3.71
C ALA A 27 13.13 -46.97 -5.06
N SER A 28 12.53 -46.54 -6.17
CA SER A 28 13.14 -46.67 -7.52
C SER A 28 13.73 -45.38 -8.11
N LEU A 29 13.85 -44.30 -7.34
CA LEU A 29 14.49 -43.04 -7.79
C LEU A 29 15.82 -42.85 -7.06
N GLY A 30 16.80 -43.67 -7.44
CA GLY A 30 18.15 -43.64 -6.88
C GLY A 30 19.19 -44.00 -7.93
N MET A 31 19.82 -42.95 -8.47
CA MET A 31 21.18 -42.86 -9.01
C MET A 31 21.56 -43.42 -10.39
N ASP A 32 22.55 -42.70 -10.93
CA ASP A 32 23.56 -43.05 -11.93
C ASP A 32 23.31 -42.68 -13.39
N ASN A 33 24.04 -41.65 -13.84
CA ASN A 33 24.61 -41.63 -15.18
C ASN A 33 25.91 -40.80 -15.20
N HIS A 34 27.02 -41.53 -15.12
CA HIS A 34 28.31 -41.16 -15.70
C HIS A 34 28.35 -41.69 -17.13
N GLN A 35 28.69 -40.85 -18.12
CA GLN A 35 29.49 -41.27 -19.27
C GLN A 35 30.11 -40.06 -19.98
N ASP A 36 31.43 -40.12 -20.12
CA ASP A 36 32.30 -39.18 -20.81
C ASP A 36 32.07 -39.16 -22.32
N THR A 37 32.25 -38.00 -22.96
CA THR A 37 33.01 -37.93 -24.22
C THR A 37 33.82 -36.62 -24.30
N SER A 38 35.04 -36.80 -24.77
CA SER A 38 36.13 -35.84 -24.96
C SER A 38 35.80 -34.64 -25.84
N SER A 39 36.31 -33.46 -25.47
CA SER A 39 36.77 -32.42 -26.42
C SER A 39 37.80 -31.52 -25.75
N HIS A 40 38.87 -31.31 -26.50
CA HIS A 40 40.17 -30.77 -26.17
C HIS A 40 40.16 -29.22 -26.02
N SER A 41 40.74 -28.68 -24.94
CA SER A 41 41.67 -27.54 -25.00
C SER A 41 42.22 -27.21 -23.60
N ASP A 42 43.53 -27.43 -23.44
CA ASP A 42 44.32 -26.92 -22.34
C ASP A 42 44.52 -25.40 -22.50
N MET A 43 44.35 -24.62 -21.42
CA MET A 43 45.32 -23.56 -21.08
C MET A 43 45.14 -23.05 -19.63
N MET A 44 46.13 -23.39 -18.80
CA MET A 44 46.63 -22.73 -17.58
C MET A 44 45.64 -22.31 -16.47
N GLU A 45 45.51 -23.25 -15.54
CA GLU A 45 45.70 -23.09 -14.09
C GLU A 45 46.41 -21.79 -13.63
N SER A 46 45.72 -21.03 -12.78
CA SER A 46 46.26 -20.61 -11.47
C SER A 46 45.15 -20.07 -10.57
N SER A 47 44.75 -20.88 -9.60
CA SER A 47 44.35 -20.40 -8.27
C SER A 47 45.48 -20.80 -7.32
N PRO A 48 45.73 -20.10 -6.20
CA PRO A 48 44.97 -20.47 -5.00
C PRO A 48 44.78 -19.39 -3.91
N SER A 49 43.83 -19.69 -3.01
CA SER A 49 43.82 -19.38 -1.56
C SER A 49 43.61 -17.92 -1.13
N SER A 50 43.00 -17.57 0.00
CA SER A 50 42.15 -18.22 1.01
C SER A 50 41.78 -17.11 2.02
N SER A 51 40.53 -17.05 2.46
CA SER A 51 40.05 -16.59 3.79
C SER A 51 40.77 -15.46 4.56
N LYS A 52 40.10 -14.31 4.78
CA LYS A 52 39.61 -13.83 6.10
C LYS A 52 39.09 -12.37 6.09
N GLU A 53 37.97 -12.19 6.79
CA GLU A 53 37.60 -11.06 7.66
C GLU A 53 37.50 -9.62 7.09
N GLY A 54 36.27 -9.10 7.12
CA GLY A 54 35.96 -7.68 6.91
C GLY A 54 34.54 -7.35 7.34
N ILE A 55 34.24 -7.52 8.63
CA ILE A 55 33.02 -7.00 9.27
C ILE A 55 33.09 -5.48 9.18
N GLY A 56 32.49 -4.91 8.15
CA GLY A 56 32.70 -3.49 7.86
C GLY A 56 31.68 -2.91 6.90
N SER A 57 30.37 -3.05 7.15
CA SER A 57 29.37 -2.23 6.44
C SER A 57 27.97 -2.17 7.05
N LEU A 58 27.68 -2.73 8.22
CA LEU A 58 26.30 -2.73 8.74
C LEU A 58 25.97 -1.59 9.73
N LEU A 59 26.97 -1.01 10.41
CA LEU A 59 26.72 -0.01 11.45
C LEU A 59 26.48 1.42 10.94
N ARG A 60 26.62 1.66 9.63
CA ARG A 60 26.43 3.00 9.01
C ARG A 60 24.99 3.30 8.58
N PHE A 61 24.10 2.30 8.58
CA PHE A 61 22.71 2.48 8.15
C PHE A 61 21.72 2.75 9.30
N PHE A 62 22.05 2.40 10.55
CA PHE A 62 21.13 2.57 11.68
C PHE A 62 21.15 3.98 12.31
N GLY A 63 22.14 4.81 12.00
CA GLY A 63 22.24 6.16 12.54
C GLY A 63 21.17 7.14 12.05
N TRP A 64 20.63 6.93 10.85
CA TRP A 64 19.62 7.84 10.27
C TRP A 64 18.20 7.53 10.77
N PHE A 65 17.93 6.27 11.11
CA PHE A 65 16.59 5.84 11.55
C PHE A 65 16.21 6.41 12.92
N ALA A 66 17.16 6.52 13.84
CA ALA A 66 16.90 7.03 15.19
C ALA A 66 16.54 8.53 15.21
N LEU A 67 17.06 9.32 14.25
CA LEU A 67 16.80 10.76 14.18
C LEU A 67 15.41 11.08 13.60
N LEU A 68 14.85 10.17 12.77
CA LEU A 68 13.51 10.32 12.16
C LEU A 68 12.38 10.07 13.16
N VAL A 69 12.50 9.05 14.01
CA VAL A 69 11.47 8.75 15.04
C VAL A 69 11.37 9.89 16.07
N ALA A 70 12.50 10.49 16.45
CA ALA A 70 12.51 11.66 17.34
C ALA A 70 11.88 12.91 16.68
N PHE A 71 12.07 13.11 15.36
CA PHE A 71 11.53 14.27 14.65
C PHE A 71 10.00 14.24 14.52
N VAL A 72 9.42 13.06 14.27
CA VAL A 72 7.96 12.89 14.25
C VAL A 72 7.35 13.14 15.63
N PHE A 73 8.02 12.72 16.71
CA PHE A 73 7.55 12.95 18.08
C PHE A 73 7.58 14.43 18.49
N VAL A 74 8.55 15.22 17.99
CA VAL A 74 8.64 16.67 18.25
C VAL A 74 7.59 17.46 17.46
N LEU A 75 7.27 17.04 16.23
CA LEU A 75 6.23 17.66 15.42
C LEU A 75 4.81 17.42 15.98
N GLN A 76 4.57 16.27 16.61
CA GLN A 76 3.27 15.97 17.24
C GLN A 76 3.07 16.71 18.58
N ASN A 77 4.14 17.14 19.26
CA ASN A 77 4.07 17.87 20.54
C ASN A 77 4.19 19.40 20.41
N THR A 78 4.48 19.94 19.22
CA THR A 78 4.48 21.40 18.98
C THR A 78 3.11 21.84 18.46
N GLY A 79 2.07 21.49 19.20
CA GLY A 79 0.75 22.10 19.08
C GLY A 79 0.70 23.35 19.95
N ASN A 80 0.35 24.49 19.35
CA ASN A 80 0.01 25.77 19.97
C ASN A 80 1.12 26.49 20.76
N LYS A 81 1.85 27.40 20.09
CA LYS A 81 2.17 28.72 20.65
C LYS A 81 2.32 29.75 19.54
N ASP A 82 1.36 30.67 19.46
CA ASP A 82 1.50 31.92 18.71
C ASP A 82 2.43 32.93 19.42
N LEU A 83 2.90 33.89 18.62
CA LEU A 83 3.32 35.28 18.92
C LEU A 83 4.82 35.65 18.98
N SER A 84 5.21 36.41 17.94
CA SER A 84 5.82 37.76 17.94
C SER A 84 7.26 38.04 18.45
N SER A 85 8.05 38.58 17.52
CA SER A 85 9.02 39.71 17.58
C SER A 85 10.25 39.69 18.51
N SER A 86 11.41 39.74 17.84
CA SER A 86 12.66 40.48 18.12
C SER A 86 13.39 40.32 19.47
N SER A 87 14.62 39.80 19.42
CA SER A 87 15.82 40.49 19.92
C SER A 87 17.11 39.71 19.58
N SER A 88 18.12 40.46 19.14
CA SER A 88 19.51 40.07 18.92
C SER A 88 20.20 39.56 20.17
N SER A 89 21.02 38.51 20.06
CA SER A 89 22.36 38.47 20.66
C SER A 89 23.20 37.32 20.08
N ASN A 90 24.41 37.67 19.65
CA ASN A 90 25.48 36.80 19.19
C ASN A 90 25.94 35.81 20.27
N GLY A 91 26.37 34.62 19.86
CA GLY A 91 27.31 33.81 20.64
C GLY A 91 27.07 32.31 20.55
N ALA A 92 27.92 31.65 19.77
CA ALA A 92 28.23 30.21 19.82
C ALA A 92 27.07 29.22 19.57
N ASP A 93 27.00 28.71 18.34
CA ASP A 93 27.11 27.27 18.13
C ASP A 93 27.47 27.00 16.66
N SER A 94 28.77 26.82 16.43
CA SER A 94 29.34 26.29 15.19
C SER A 94 29.06 24.79 15.11
N PHE A 95 27.80 24.44 14.89
CA PHE A 95 27.40 23.20 14.25
C PHE A 95 26.35 23.63 13.23
N SER A 96 26.70 23.57 11.94
CA SER A 96 25.76 23.83 10.84
C SER A 96 24.66 22.78 10.92
N ARG A 97 23.64 23.08 11.73
CA ARG A 97 22.38 22.37 11.85
C ARG A 97 21.78 22.50 10.46
N ASN A 98 21.83 21.44 9.64
CA ASN A 98 21.21 21.42 8.30
C ASN A 98 19.84 22.06 8.41
N SER A 99 19.68 23.31 7.95
CA SER A 99 18.40 23.98 8.08
C SER A 99 17.47 23.34 7.05
N ILE A 100 16.24 23.12 7.51
CA ILE A 100 15.19 22.57 6.68
C ILE A 100 14.41 23.77 6.18
N ARG A 101 14.45 24.01 4.88
CA ARG A 101 13.61 25.02 4.24
C ARG A 101 12.28 24.38 3.86
N LYS A 102 11.18 25.01 4.27
CA LYS A 102 9.84 24.66 3.82
C LYS A 102 9.36 25.67 2.78
N GLU A 103 8.72 25.17 1.74
CA GLU A 103 8.12 25.96 0.68
C GLU A 103 6.67 25.52 0.46
N TYR A 104 5.74 26.48 0.51
CA TYR A 104 4.35 26.22 0.16
C TYR A 104 4.20 26.22 -1.36
N LEU A 105 3.56 25.18 -1.88
CA LEU A 105 3.38 24.98 -3.31
C LEU A 105 2.01 25.50 -3.75
N ASN A 106 2.04 26.29 -4.81
CA ASN A 106 0.89 26.81 -5.54
C ASN A 106 1.12 26.63 -7.06
N SER A 107 0.16 27.05 -7.88
CA SER A 107 0.27 26.90 -9.34
C SER A 107 1.37 27.74 -9.99
N GLU A 108 1.92 28.74 -9.31
CA GLU A 108 2.98 29.61 -9.83
C GLU A 108 4.37 29.00 -9.66
N ASN A 109 4.59 28.25 -8.57
CA ASN A 109 5.90 27.65 -8.26
C ASN A 109 5.93 26.12 -8.38
N SER A 110 4.81 25.46 -8.66
CA SER A 110 4.75 24.00 -8.80
C SER A 110 3.87 23.53 -9.94
N SER A 111 4.38 22.62 -10.77
CA SER A 111 3.61 21.93 -11.81
C SER A 111 2.61 20.90 -11.25
N TYR A 112 2.72 20.55 -9.98
CA TYR A 112 1.87 19.54 -9.33
C TYR A 112 0.61 20.12 -8.71
N VAL A 113 0.50 21.45 -8.65
CA VAL A 113 -0.61 22.17 -8.02
C VAL A 113 -1.44 22.89 -9.09
N ALA A 114 -2.76 22.74 -9.01
CA ALA A 114 -3.70 23.32 -9.95
C ALA A 114 -3.84 24.82 -9.71
N SER A 115 -4.07 25.57 -10.79
CA SER A 115 -4.52 26.95 -10.66
C SER A 115 -6.00 27.02 -10.25
N ALA A 116 -6.47 28.15 -9.74
CA ALA A 116 -7.87 28.34 -9.36
C ALA A 116 -8.89 28.10 -10.50
N LYS A 117 -8.44 28.10 -11.76
CA LYS A 117 -9.27 27.88 -12.96
C LYS A 117 -9.15 26.46 -13.52
N GLU A 118 -8.24 25.65 -12.99
CA GLU A 118 -8.05 24.25 -13.40
C GLU A 118 -8.89 23.33 -12.50
N VAL A 119 -9.29 22.18 -13.05
CA VAL A 119 -9.94 21.11 -12.31
C VAL A 119 -8.94 20.52 -11.30
N GLN A 120 -9.29 20.59 -10.01
CA GLN A 120 -8.37 20.30 -8.90
C GLN A 120 -8.36 18.84 -8.44
N PHE A 121 -9.47 18.10 -8.56
CA PHE A 121 -9.51 16.71 -8.08
C PHE A 121 -10.72 15.94 -8.65
N GLU A 122 -10.59 15.44 -9.88
CA GLU A 122 -11.56 14.56 -10.55
C GLU A 122 -10.93 13.18 -10.82
N THR A 123 -10.46 12.53 -9.75
CA THR A 123 -9.99 11.15 -9.83
C THR A 123 -11.13 10.17 -9.53
N THR A 124 -11.05 9.00 -10.14
CA THR A 124 -11.93 7.88 -9.81
C THR A 124 -11.20 6.91 -8.88
N TYR A 125 -11.96 6.09 -8.18
CA TYR A 125 -11.44 5.01 -7.35
C TYR A 125 -10.43 4.15 -8.12
N GLU A 126 -10.73 3.77 -9.35
CA GLU A 126 -9.87 2.91 -10.17
C GLU A 126 -8.51 3.56 -10.46
N LYS A 127 -8.51 4.85 -10.82
CA LYS A 127 -7.28 5.61 -11.06
C LYS A 127 -6.48 5.81 -9.78
N ALA A 128 -7.14 6.12 -8.67
CA ALA A 128 -6.49 6.25 -7.38
C ALA A 128 -5.85 4.93 -6.92
N MET A 129 -6.58 3.83 -7.03
CA MET A 129 -6.09 2.51 -6.66
C MET A 129 -4.94 2.04 -7.56
N SER A 130 -4.77 2.59 -8.77
CA SER A 130 -3.60 2.28 -9.59
C SER A 130 -2.29 2.74 -8.95
N LEU A 131 -2.30 3.67 -8.00
CA LEU A 131 -1.12 4.06 -7.24
C LEU A 131 -0.71 3.01 -6.20
N ILE A 132 -1.61 2.07 -5.88
CA ILE A 132 -1.37 1.00 -4.92
C ILE A 132 -1.09 -0.27 -5.74
N PRO A 133 0.09 -0.88 -5.63
CA PRO A 133 0.47 -2.06 -6.40
C PRO A 133 -0.48 -3.16 -6.04
N ASP A 134 -0.73 -4.02 -7.01
CA ASP A 134 -1.53 -5.23 -6.79
C ASP A 134 -3.00 -4.91 -6.46
N PHE A 135 -3.36 -3.67 -6.12
CA PHE A 135 -4.75 -3.20 -5.94
C PHE A 135 -5.28 -2.38 -7.13
N ALA A 136 -4.46 -2.17 -8.17
CA ALA A 136 -4.94 -1.63 -9.43
C ALA A 136 -6.06 -2.52 -9.99
N VAL A 137 -7.19 -1.90 -10.34
CA VAL A 137 -8.36 -2.64 -10.87
C VAL A 137 -8.13 -3.10 -12.33
N ASP A 138 -7.16 -2.47 -13.01
CA ASP A 138 -6.73 -2.82 -14.36
C ASP A 138 -5.25 -3.28 -14.34
N ASP A 139 -4.86 -4.16 -15.27
CA ASP A 139 -3.55 -4.85 -15.31
C ASP A 139 -2.32 -3.94 -15.47
N LYS A 140 -2.51 -2.61 -15.52
CA LYS A 140 -1.41 -1.65 -15.50
C LYS A 140 -0.83 -1.56 -14.10
N LYS A 141 0.04 -2.50 -13.79
CA LYS A 141 0.87 -2.48 -12.58
C LYS A 141 1.82 -1.29 -12.65
N THR A 142 1.61 -0.25 -11.85
CA THR A 142 2.70 0.65 -11.50
C THR A 142 3.55 -0.08 -10.45
N SER A 143 4.82 -0.33 -10.76
CA SER A 143 5.77 -0.94 -9.83
C SER A 143 5.86 -0.11 -8.55
N PHE A 144 5.60 -0.71 -7.39
CA PHE A 144 5.82 0.00 -6.12
C PHE A 144 7.29 0.20 -5.82
N GLY A 145 7.54 1.26 -5.07
CA GLY A 145 8.84 1.61 -4.53
C GLY A 145 9.40 2.87 -5.14
N THR A 146 8.97 3.22 -6.36
CA THR A 146 9.48 4.36 -7.11
C THR A 146 8.32 5.04 -7.82
N VAL A 147 7.94 6.21 -7.33
CA VAL A 147 6.90 7.05 -7.93
C VAL A 147 7.52 8.40 -8.27
N ASP A 148 7.28 8.88 -9.49
CA ASP A 148 7.52 10.27 -9.83
C ASP A 148 6.29 11.09 -9.41
N PRO A 149 6.43 12.29 -8.81
CA PRO A 149 5.29 13.16 -8.55
C PRO A 149 4.36 13.37 -9.77
N LYS A 150 4.87 13.25 -11.00
CA LYS A 150 4.05 13.26 -12.22
C LYS A 150 3.08 12.08 -12.33
N ASP A 151 3.44 10.91 -11.82
CA ASP A 151 2.56 9.73 -11.81
C ASP A 151 1.40 9.96 -10.82
N ILE A 152 1.67 10.63 -9.69
CA ILE A 152 0.61 11.08 -8.78
C ILE A 152 -0.33 12.03 -9.51
N VAL A 153 0.20 12.99 -10.27
CA VAL A 153 -0.62 13.93 -11.05
C VAL A 153 -1.42 13.22 -12.14
N ALA A 154 -0.87 12.19 -12.77
CA ALA A 154 -1.58 11.41 -13.78
C ALA A 154 -2.75 10.60 -13.19
N ALA A 155 -2.59 10.08 -11.97
CA ALA A 155 -3.62 9.30 -11.29
C ALA A 155 -4.68 10.18 -10.60
N LEU A 156 -4.25 11.20 -9.85
CA LEU A 156 -5.11 11.99 -8.97
C LEU A 156 -5.49 13.36 -9.56
N GLY A 157 -4.81 13.81 -10.60
CA GLY A 157 -4.85 15.21 -11.04
C GLY A 157 -3.86 16.07 -10.28
N LYS A 158 -3.89 17.39 -10.51
CA LYS A 158 -3.03 18.33 -9.79
C LYS A 158 -3.63 18.66 -8.43
N ALA A 159 -2.81 18.68 -7.38
CA ALA A 159 -3.24 19.02 -6.03
C ALA A 159 -3.83 20.44 -5.92
N THR A 160 -4.65 20.69 -4.91
CA THR A 160 -5.14 22.03 -4.57
C THR A 160 -4.02 22.89 -3.98
N ARG A 161 -3.13 22.26 -3.21
CA ARG A 161 -1.93 22.88 -2.62
C ARG A 161 -0.90 21.82 -2.26
N GLY A 162 0.28 22.26 -1.87
CA GLY A 162 1.27 21.36 -1.28
C GLY A 162 2.29 22.06 -0.40
N GLU A 163 3.17 21.26 0.17
CA GLU A 163 4.34 21.70 0.93
C GLU A 163 5.54 20.85 0.51
N ALA A 164 6.66 21.51 0.22
CA ALA A 164 7.92 20.89 -0.10
C ALA A 164 8.97 21.22 0.98
N SER A 165 9.62 20.19 1.53
CA SER A 165 10.72 20.36 2.47
C SER A 165 12.05 20.02 1.81
N TYR A 166 13.01 20.93 1.93
CA TYR A 166 14.35 20.84 1.36
C TYR A 166 15.38 20.83 2.49
N SER A 167 16.46 20.08 2.29
CA SER A 167 17.70 20.42 2.99
C SER A 167 18.30 21.65 2.32
N ASP A 168 18.93 22.55 3.08
CA ASP A 168 19.49 23.81 2.54
C ASP A 168 20.36 23.64 1.28
N SER A 169 21.03 22.50 1.14
CA SER A 169 21.93 22.19 0.02
C SER A 169 21.27 21.44 -1.15
N SER A 170 19.97 21.12 -1.08
CA SER A 170 19.26 20.31 -2.07
C SER A 170 18.30 21.14 -2.92
N SER A 171 18.36 20.97 -4.23
CA SER A 171 17.41 21.56 -5.19
C SER A 171 16.08 20.78 -5.27
N SER A 172 16.07 19.54 -4.78
CA SER A 172 14.89 18.68 -4.75
C SER A 172 14.39 18.49 -3.32
N PRO A 173 13.07 18.48 -3.09
CA PRO A 173 12.55 18.24 -1.77
C PRO A 173 12.83 16.80 -1.33
N PHE A 174 13.14 16.62 -0.05
CA PHE A 174 13.20 15.27 0.54
C PHE A 174 11.82 14.80 1.03
N LEU A 175 10.89 15.74 1.22
CA LEU A 175 9.51 15.48 1.58
C LEU A 175 8.60 16.39 0.76
N LEU A 176 7.57 15.81 0.14
CA LEU A 176 6.58 16.52 -0.65
C LEU A 176 5.18 16.09 -0.19
N THR A 177 4.41 17.04 0.32
CA THR A 177 3.01 16.82 0.70
C THR A 177 2.12 17.48 -0.34
N LEU A 178 1.12 16.75 -0.81
CA LEU A 178 0.12 17.23 -1.76
C LEU A 178 -1.27 17.03 -1.13
N ASP A 179 -2.02 18.12 -1.01
CA ASP A 179 -3.40 18.10 -0.52
C ASP A 179 -4.36 18.30 -1.70
N TYR A 180 -5.35 17.43 -1.78
CA TYR A 180 -6.38 17.40 -2.81
C TYR A 180 -7.73 17.71 -2.21
N GLN A 181 -8.47 18.60 -2.85
CA GLN A 181 -9.81 18.95 -2.42
C GLN A 181 -10.70 19.24 -3.64
N SER A 182 -11.85 18.60 -3.67
CA SER A 182 -13.01 18.99 -4.50
C SER A 182 -14.24 19.15 -3.61
N ASP A 183 -15.39 19.44 -4.22
CA ASP A 183 -16.65 19.62 -3.49
C ASP A 183 -17.05 18.37 -2.69
N ASP A 184 -16.76 17.19 -3.25
CA ASP A 184 -17.19 15.92 -2.69
C ASP A 184 -16.05 15.07 -2.13
N ALA A 185 -14.81 15.24 -2.61
CA ALA A 185 -13.70 14.34 -2.34
C ALA A 185 -12.48 15.05 -1.76
N TYR A 186 -11.72 14.30 -0.95
CA TYR A 186 -10.52 14.80 -0.30
C TYR A 186 -9.39 13.78 -0.47
N GLY A 187 -8.16 14.28 -0.57
CA GLY A 187 -6.98 13.43 -0.63
C GLY A 187 -5.76 14.07 -0.01
N LYS A 188 -4.86 13.24 0.53
CA LYS A 188 -3.55 13.65 1.00
C LYS A 188 -2.50 12.63 0.61
N VAL A 189 -1.43 13.11 -0.02
CA VAL A 189 -0.28 12.30 -0.41
C VAL A 189 0.96 12.85 0.25
N LEU A 190 1.73 11.97 0.89
CA LEU A 190 3.08 12.26 1.38
C LEU A 190 4.08 11.44 0.59
N LEU A 191 4.97 12.14 -0.09
CA LEU A 191 6.07 11.56 -0.83
C LEU A 191 7.38 11.80 -0.09
N GLU A 192 8.16 10.75 0.11
CA GLU A 192 9.48 10.82 0.71
C GLU A 192 10.54 10.41 -0.28
N LYS A 193 11.62 11.19 -0.37
CA LYS A 193 12.68 10.99 -1.34
C LYS A 193 13.60 9.84 -0.90
N MET A 194 13.72 8.83 -1.77
CA MET A 194 14.57 7.65 -1.62
C MET A 194 15.64 7.64 -2.71
N GLY A 195 16.66 8.50 -2.57
CA GLY A 195 17.73 8.63 -3.57
C GLY A 195 17.26 9.33 -4.85
N ALA A 196 17.07 8.58 -5.94
CA ALA A 196 16.67 9.15 -7.25
C ALA A 196 15.15 9.25 -7.45
N TYR A 197 14.36 8.68 -6.54
CA TYR A 197 12.91 8.55 -6.67
C TYR A 197 12.18 8.93 -5.38
N TYR A 198 10.84 8.97 -5.42
CA TYR A 198 10.02 9.08 -4.22
C TYR A 198 9.32 7.75 -3.91
N ARG A 199 9.00 7.56 -2.64
CA ARG A 199 8.04 6.59 -2.17
C ARG A 199 6.79 7.30 -1.66
N ILE A 200 5.63 6.65 -1.74
CA ILE A 200 4.42 7.09 -1.05
C ILE A 200 4.52 6.64 0.41
N SER A 201 4.75 7.58 1.32
CA SER A 201 4.78 7.32 2.77
C SER A 201 3.38 7.44 3.41
N LEU A 202 2.49 8.21 2.79
CA LEU A 202 1.08 8.32 3.12
C LEU A 202 0.26 8.50 1.85
N LEU A 203 -0.83 7.77 1.71
CA LEU A 203 -1.92 8.05 0.78
C LEU A 203 -3.23 7.87 1.53
N SER A 204 -3.98 8.95 1.69
CA SER A 204 -5.29 8.98 2.34
C SER A 204 -6.27 9.64 1.41
N LEU A 205 -7.32 8.91 1.00
CA LEU A 205 -8.29 9.37 0.01
C LEU A 205 -9.69 9.11 0.54
N LYS A 206 -10.58 10.10 0.45
CA LYS A 206 -11.97 10.02 0.92
C LYS A 206 -12.96 10.38 -0.16
N HIS A 207 -14.11 9.73 -0.11
CA HIS A 207 -15.29 10.00 -0.92
C HIS A 207 -15.02 9.96 -2.43
N LEU A 208 -14.17 9.02 -2.85
CA LEU A 208 -13.91 8.81 -4.27
C LEU A 208 -15.20 8.39 -4.99
N LYS A 209 -15.29 8.74 -6.27
CA LYS A 209 -16.34 8.23 -7.17
C LYS A 209 -15.77 7.06 -7.97
N SER A 210 -16.63 6.13 -8.39
CA SER A 210 -16.23 4.96 -9.18
C SER A 210 -17.16 4.82 -10.37
N ASP A 211 -16.58 4.44 -11.51
CA ASP A 211 -17.33 4.14 -12.72
C ASP A 211 -17.77 2.67 -12.77
N ARG A 212 -17.13 1.80 -11.98
CA ARG A 212 -17.33 0.33 -12.02
C ARG A 212 -18.08 -0.21 -10.83
N PHE A 213 -17.85 0.33 -9.64
CA PHE A 213 -18.39 -0.18 -8.38
C PHE A 213 -19.37 0.83 -7.78
N ALA A 214 -20.43 0.33 -7.16
CA ALA A 214 -21.40 1.19 -6.49
C ALA A 214 -20.79 1.88 -5.27
N ASN A 215 -21.20 3.11 -4.97
CA ASN A 215 -20.99 3.71 -3.66
C ASN A 215 -22.21 3.41 -2.78
N LYS A 216 -22.01 2.59 -1.74
CA LYS A 216 -23.07 2.21 -0.78
C LYS A 216 -22.90 2.88 0.59
N ASN A 217 -21.88 3.73 0.77
CA ASN A 217 -21.55 4.34 2.06
C ASN A 217 -22.71 5.22 2.57
N GLY A 218 -23.11 5.00 3.83
CA GLY A 218 -24.28 5.61 4.45
C GLY A 218 -25.60 4.84 4.23
N SER A 219 -25.59 3.77 3.44
CA SER A 219 -26.73 2.83 3.29
C SER A 219 -26.43 1.41 3.76
N LEU A 220 -25.15 1.10 3.97
CA LEU A 220 -24.69 -0.19 4.49
C LEU A 220 -25.15 -0.42 5.92
N THR A 221 -25.42 -1.67 6.24
CA THR A 221 -25.81 -2.17 7.56
C THR A 221 -24.83 -3.22 8.04
N LYS A 222 -24.93 -3.63 9.31
CA LYS A 222 -24.10 -4.72 9.85
C LYS A 222 -24.34 -6.05 9.11
N ASP A 223 -25.56 -6.25 8.61
CA ASP A 223 -25.94 -7.46 7.90
C ASP A 223 -25.23 -7.60 6.55
N ASP A 224 -24.92 -6.48 5.89
CA ASP A 224 -24.16 -6.47 4.63
C ASP A 224 -22.73 -7.03 4.78
N PHE A 225 -22.18 -7.01 6.00
CA PHE A 225 -20.84 -7.53 6.31
C PHE A 225 -20.85 -8.98 6.84
N THR A 226 -22.00 -9.61 7.04
CA THR A 226 -22.09 -10.98 7.62
C THR A 226 -21.41 -12.06 6.78
N ASN A 227 -21.40 -11.87 5.46
CA ASN A 227 -20.75 -12.78 4.51
C ASN A 227 -19.29 -12.40 4.20
N ILE A 228 -18.82 -11.25 4.69
CA ILE A 228 -17.45 -10.78 4.51
C ILE A 228 -16.56 -11.44 5.55
N LYS A 229 -15.46 -12.07 5.11
CA LYS A 229 -14.61 -12.90 5.97
C LYS A 229 -13.13 -12.68 5.66
N VAL A 230 -12.29 -12.93 6.65
CA VAL A 230 -10.83 -13.01 6.48
C VAL A 230 -10.51 -14.04 5.38
N GLY A 231 -9.57 -13.71 4.50
CA GLY A 231 -9.18 -14.47 3.32
C GLY A 231 -10.00 -14.16 2.06
N MET A 232 -11.07 -13.37 2.15
CA MET A 232 -11.83 -12.93 0.97
C MET A 232 -10.96 -11.99 0.10
N PRO A 233 -10.92 -12.18 -1.23
CA PRO A 233 -10.25 -11.26 -2.15
C PRO A 233 -10.85 -9.85 -2.10
N TYR A 234 -10.02 -8.81 -2.27
CA TYR A 234 -10.49 -7.43 -2.21
C TYR A 234 -11.56 -7.11 -3.28
N LEU A 235 -11.47 -7.71 -4.48
CA LEU A 235 -12.48 -7.50 -5.53
C LEU A 235 -13.85 -8.05 -5.15
N ASP A 236 -13.90 -9.17 -4.44
CA ASP A 236 -15.17 -9.77 -3.98
C ASP A 236 -15.82 -8.88 -2.90
N LEU A 237 -15.02 -8.22 -2.06
CA LEU A 237 -15.51 -7.19 -1.14
C LEU A 237 -16.14 -6.02 -1.93
N LEU A 238 -15.44 -5.47 -2.91
CA LEU A 238 -15.95 -4.33 -3.71
C LEU A 238 -17.25 -4.69 -4.45
N ASN A 239 -17.35 -5.91 -4.98
CA ASN A 239 -18.57 -6.40 -5.63
C ASN A 239 -19.74 -6.54 -4.63
N SER A 240 -19.44 -6.86 -3.37
CA SER A 240 -20.45 -7.07 -2.33
C SER A 240 -20.93 -5.74 -1.72
N VAL A 241 -20.02 -4.93 -1.20
CA VAL A 241 -20.33 -3.73 -0.41
C VAL A 241 -20.01 -2.40 -1.11
N GLY A 242 -19.50 -2.44 -2.33
CA GLY A 242 -19.16 -1.25 -3.10
C GLY A 242 -17.76 -0.69 -2.78
N ILE A 243 -17.48 0.53 -3.25
CA ILE A 243 -16.24 1.23 -2.90
C ILE A 243 -16.20 1.66 -1.43
N PRO A 244 -15.01 1.71 -0.81
CA PRO A 244 -14.87 2.28 0.52
C PRO A 244 -15.10 3.80 0.54
N ASP A 245 -15.50 4.31 1.70
CA ASP A 245 -15.62 5.75 1.97
C ASP A 245 -14.23 6.40 2.08
N GLU A 246 -13.25 5.65 2.60
CA GLU A 246 -11.87 6.08 2.76
C GLU A 246 -10.89 4.93 2.45
N VAL A 247 -9.81 5.27 1.75
CA VAL A 247 -8.66 4.41 1.50
C VAL A 247 -7.45 5.05 2.17
N ASP A 248 -6.85 4.32 3.12
CA ASP A 248 -5.64 4.74 3.82
C ASP A 248 -4.49 3.77 3.59
N VAL A 249 -3.32 4.34 3.36
CA VAL A 249 -2.06 3.66 3.11
C VAL A 249 -1.03 4.44 3.92
N SER A 250 -0.59 3.89 5.05
CA SER A 250 0.32 4.57 5.98
C SER A 250 1.40 3.64 6.49
N GLY A 251 2.61 4.17 6.68
CA GLY A 251 3.68 3.44 7.37
C GLY A 251 4.57 2.59 6.46
N PHE A 252 4.55 2.82 5.14
CA PHE A 252 5.27 2.06 4.12
C PHE A 252 6.78 2.05 4.32
N LEU A 253 7.25 1.11 5.14
CA LEU A 253 8.65 0.85 5.43
C LEU A 253 9.22 -0.30 4.58
N GLY A 254 8.39 -1.04 3.83
CA GLY A 254 8.87 -2.16 3.00
C GLY A 254 7.88 -2.71 1.96
N TYR A 255 8.26 -3.83 1.36
CA TYR A 255 7.42 -4.59 0.43
C TYR A 255 6.35 -5.38 1.19
N GLY A 256 5.08 -5.19 0.85
CA GLY A 256 3.97 -6.03 1.34
C GLY A 256 2.99 -5.36 2.32
N GLU A 257 3.05 -4.04 2.47
CA GLU A 257 1.97 -3.31 3.16
C GLU A 257 0.78 -3.11 2.20
N ALA A 258 -0.42 -3.10 2.77
CA ALA A 258 -1.67 -3.11 2.03
C ALA A 258 -2.57 -1.97 2.54
N PRO A 259 -3.50 -1.46 1.73
CA PRO A 259 -4.41 -0.41 2.16
C PRO A 259 -5.30 -0.88 3.31
N THR A 260 -5.84 0.10 4.02
CA THR A 260 -7.00 -0.06 4.89
C THR A 260 -8.18 0.62 4.23
N PHE A 261 -9.29 -0.08 4.13
CA PHE A 261 -10.55 0.45 3.63
C PHE A 261 -11.46 0.75 4.80
N THR A 262 -12.07 1.93 4.82
CA THR A 262 -13.10 2.28 5.79
C THR A 262 -14.43 2.43 5.06
N TYR A 263 -15.47 1.76 5.56
CA TYR A 263 -16.85 1.86 5.08
C TYR A 263 -17.71 2.58 6.10
N ARG A 264 -18.63 3.42 5.65
CA ARG A 264 -19.61 4.11 6.51
C ARG A 264 -20.95 3.41 6.46
N LEU A 265 -21.47 3.04 7.64
CA LEU A 265 -22.80 2.45 7.81
C LEU A 265 -23.89 3.52 7.89
N ALA A 266 -25.15 3.09 7.76
CA ALA A 266 -26.33 3.95 7.85
C ALA A 266 -26.50 4.60 9.24
N ASP A 267 -26.02 3.93 10.29
CA ASP A 267 -26.00 4.46 11.66
C ASP A 267 -24.77 5.32 11.97
N SER A 268 -24.02 5.74 10.94
CA SER A 268 -22.77 6.51 11.02
C SER A 268 -21.60 5.78 11.70
N GLN A 269 -21.76 4.52 12.12
CA GLN A 269 -20.61 3.70 12.52
C GLN A 269 -19.75 3.37 11.29
N THR A 270 -18.52 2.95 11.53
CA THR A 270 -17.59 2.59 10.46
C THR A 270 -17.12 1.15 10.59
N VAL A 271 -16.79 0.53 9.46
CA VAL A 271 -16.14 -0.78 9.41
C VAL A 271 -14.81 -0.61 8.70
N GLN A 272 -13.72 -0.96 9.38
CA GLN A 272 -12.39 -0.95 8.80
C GLN A 272 -12.02 -2.36 8.34
N ILE A 273 -11.53 -2.46 7.10
CA ILE A 273 -11.06 -3.68 6.47
C ILE A 273 -9.57 -3.51 6.18
N GLN A 274 -8.74 -4.34 6.79
CA GLN A 274 -7.30 -4.36 6.52
C GLN A 274 -6.99 -5.52 5.58
N PHE A 275 -6.09 -5.30 4.62
CA PHE A 275 -5.65 -6.34 3.71
C PHE A 275 -4.25 -6.86 4.06
N ASP A 276 -3.91 -8.00 3.47
CA ASP A 276 -2.54 -8.49 3.41
C ASP A 276 -1.90 -8.25 2.03
N SER A 277 -0.64 -8.64 1.88
CA SER A 277 0.11 -8.53 0.62
C SER A 277 -0.42 -9.43 -0.50
N ARG A 278 -1.33 -10.37 -0.19
CA ARG A 278 -2.02 -11.21 -1.19
C ARG A 278 -3.35 -10.60 -1.62
N GLN A 279 -3.62 -9.35 -1.22
CA GLN A 279 -4.85 -8.62 -1.52
C GLN A 279 -6.11 -9.33 -0.96
N THR A 280 -5.95 -10.06 0.14
CA THR A 280 -7.06 -10.69 0.83
C THR A 280 -7.32 -9.99 2.16
N ILE A 281 -8.56 -10.02 2.62
CA ILE A 281 -8.94 -9.44 3.91
C ILE A 281 -8.16 -10.14 5.02
N LYS A 282 -7.37 -9.36 5.76
CA LYS A 282 -6.60 -9.82 6.93
C LYS A 282 -7.39 -9.63 8.22
N ASP A 283 -8.06 -8.49 8.35
CA ASP A 283 -8.80 -8.13 9.56
C ASP A 283 -10.03 -7.28 9.23
N ILE A 284 -11.05 -7.40 10.09
CA ILE A 284 -12.31 -6.65 9.99
C ILE A 284 -12.61 -6.07 11.37
N THR A 285 -12.47 -4.76 11.51
CA THR A 285 -12.67 -4.04 12.77
C THR A 285 -13.86 -3.09 12.68
N PRO A 286 -14.99 -3.35 13.36
CA PRO A 286 -16.05 -2.38 13.50
C PRO A 286 -15.65 -1.29 14.49
N LYS A 287 -15.81 -0.02 14.09
CA LYS A 287 -15.52 1.16 14.90
C LYS A 287 -16.80 1.92 15.17
N VAL A 288 -17.20 1.94 16.44
CA VAL A 288 -18.31 2.75 16.92
C VAL A 288 -17.77 4.17 17.09
N GLU A 289 -18.28 5.11 16.32
CA GLU A 289 -18.00 6.52 16.57
C GLU A 289 -18.65 6.87 17.91
N ALA A 290 -17.85 7.35 18.87
CA ALA A 290 -18.36 7.74 20.18
C ALA A 290 -19.33 8.92 19.96
N SER A 291 -20.62 8.64 20.04
CA SER A 291 -21.66 9.67 19.92
C SER A 291 -21.40 10.73 20.99
N THR A 292 -21.07 11.95 20.56
CA THR A 292 -21.06 13.10 21.48
C THR A 292 -22.49 13.23 22.00
N PRO A 293 -22.77 13.08 23.31
CA PRO A 293 -24.12 13.19 23.79
C PRO A 293 -24.59 14.63 23.56
N ALA A 294 -25.63 14.79 22.74
CA ALA A 294 -26.35 16.05 22.62
C ALA A 294 -26.80 16.46 24.03
N SER A 295 -26.22 17.55 24.54
CA SER A 295 -26.66 18.14 25.80
C SER A 295 -28.11 18.59 25.61
N SER A 296 -29.03 17.85 26.21
CA SER A 296 -30.43 18.23 26.32
C SER A 296 -30.56 19.37 27.32
N SER A 297 -30.39 20.60 26.84
CA SER A 297 -30.80 21.78 27.60
C SER A 297 -32.32 21.81 27.65
N THR A 298 -32.88 21.33 28.77
CA THR A 298 -34.29 21.50 29.13
C THR A 298 -34.48 22.98 29.52
N PRO A 299 -35.44 23.72 28.95
CA PRO A 299 -35.67 25.10 29.37
C PRO A 299 -36.46 25.08 30.69
N THR A 300 -35.84 25.52 31.78
CA THR A 300 -36.56 25.86 33.01
C THR A 300 -37.27 27.19 32.80
N ALA A 301 -38.60 27.16 32.78
CA ALA A 301 -39.44 28.34 32.84
C ALA A 301 -39.44 28.92 34.26
N GLN A 302 -39.10 30.21 34.39
CA GLN A 302 -39.57 31.10 35.46
C GLN A 302 -39.74 32.51 34.89
#